data_AF-N8Y2V3-F1
#
_entry.id   AF-N8Y2V3-F1
#
_cell.length_a   1.000
_cell.length_b   1.000
_cell.length_c   1.000
_cell.angle_alpha   90.00
_cell.angle_beta   90.00
_cell.angle_gamma   90.00
#
_symmetry.space_group_name_H-M   'P 1'
#
loop_
_entity.id
_entity.type
_entity.pdbx_description
1 polymer ?
#
loop_
_entity_poly.entity_id
_entity_poly.type
_entity_poly.pdbx_seq_one_letter_code
_entity_poly.pdbx_strand_id
1 'polypeptide(L)'
;MANRPVFIQKQDGKQLVEVKYIDFEWFAGLHYSQKQKSIRSLHDAFLKESPCAQILEVSSKSENTLGIDLSAFNLIYNPKKSINCQAYSLALYVSLVKRNLDVTKIISEKKSYLSLIESFEI
;
A
#
# COMPACT_ATOMS: atom_id res chain seq x y z
N MET A 1 -11.46 7.71 17.37
CA MET A 1 -10.55 6.83 16.60
C MET A 1 -11.12 6.55 15.22
N ALA A 2 -10.25 6.16 14.29
CA ALA A 2 -10.60 5.47 13.06
C ALA A 2 -9.72 4.23 12.90
N ASN A 3 -10.14 3.30 12.06
CA ASN A 3 -9.42 2.07 11.76
C ASN A 3 -9.13 2.01 10.25
N ARG A 4 -7.86 1.77 9.88
CA ARG A 4 -7.44 1.70 8.47
C ARG A 4 -6.43 0.59 8.22
N PRO A 5 -6.46 -0.03 7.03
CA PRO A 5 -5.47 -1.02 6.66
C PRO A 5 -4.13 -0.34 6.34
N VAL A 6 -3.04 -0.97 6.77
CA VAL A 6 -1.69 -0.80 6.26
C VAL A 6 -1.28 -2.08 5.51
N PHE A 7 -0.53 -1.91 4.43
CA PHE A 7 -0.13 -3.01 3.55
C PHE A 7 1.35 -3.28 3.73
N ILE A 8 1.70 -4.45 4.28
CA ILE A 8 3.05 -4.81 4.64
C ILE A 8 3.55 -5.86 3.64
N GLN A 9 4.54 -5.50 2.82
CA GLN A 9 5.16 -6.45 1.90
C GLN A 9 5.93 -7.52 2.67
N LYS A 10 5.76 -8.79 2.28
CA LYS A 10 6.48 -9.94 2.85
C LYS A 10 7.55 -10.41 1.88
N GLN A 11 8.74 -10.70 2.39
CA GLN A 11 9.86 -11.16 1.56
C GLN A 11 9.94 -12.68 1.45
N ASP A 12 9.20 -13.39 2.30
CA ASP A 12 9.22 -14.83 2.48
C ASP A 12 7.82 -15.41 2.75
N GLY A 13 7.73 -16.74 2.78
CA GLY A 13 6.48 -17.45 3.01
C GLY A 13 5.48 -17.39 1.85
N LYS A 14 4.27 -17.88 2.09
CA LYS A 14 3.23 -17.96 1.07
C LYS A 14 2.40 -16.68 0.94
N GLN A 15 2.43 -15.78 1.91
CA GLN A 15 1.71 -14.51 1.82
C GLN A 15 2.58 -13.45 1.16
N LEU A 16 2.07 -12.72 0.16
CA LEU A 16 2.81 -11.64 -0.52
C LEU A 16 2.67 -10.30 0.21
N VAL A 17 1.47 -9.97 0.67
CA VAL A 17 1.13 -8.73 1.35
C VAL A 17 0.30 -9.07 2.58
N GLU A 18 0.77 -8.67 3.75
CA GLU A 18 -0.02 -8.70 4.98
C GLU A 18 -0.87 -7.43 5.05
N VAL A 19 -2.19 -7.60 5.27
CA VAL A 19 -3.11 -6.50 5.53
C VAL A 19 -3.33 -6.41 7.03
N LYS A 20 -2.83 -5.34 7.65
CA LYS A 20 -2.97 -5.11 9.07
C LYS A 20 -3.82 -3.87 9.32
N TYR A 21 -4.87 -4.01 10.13
CA TYR A 21 -5.71 -2.88 10.50
C TYR A 21 -5.16 -2.20 11.75
N ILE A 22 -4.98 -0.88 11.68
CA ILE A 22 -4.42 -0.08 12.76
C ILE A 22 -5.47 0.94 13.21
N ASP A 23 -5.67 0.98 14.53
CA ASP A 23 -6.45 2.04 15.18
C ASP A 23 -5.59 3.27 15.39
N PHE A 24 -6.12 4.42 15.02
CA PHE A 24 -5.41 5.69 15.16
C PHE A 24 -6.37 6.84 15.49
N GLU A 25 -5.81 7.94 15.97
CA GLU A 25 -6.57 9.15 16.19
C GLU A 25 -6.84 9.84 14.85
N TRP A 26 -8.11 9.97 14.48
CA TRP A 26 -8.54 10.68 13.30
C TRP A 26 -8.95 12.11 13.66
N PHE A 27 -8.48 13.07 12.87
CA PHE A 27 -8.72 14.48 13.09
C PHE A 27 -9.69 15.00 12.03
N ALA A 28 -10.86 15.45 12.47
CA ALA A 28 -11.93 15.94 11.59
C ALA A 28 -11.55 17.25 10.91
N GLY A 29 -11.82 17.37 9.61
CA GLY A 29 -11.69 18.61 8.85
C GLY A 29 -11.21 18.39 7.42
N LEU A 30 -11.62 19.29 6.52
CA LEU A 30 -11.27 19.20 5.10
C LEU A 30 -9.93 19.86 4.76
N HIS A 31 -9.42 20.70 5.68
CA HIS A 31 -8.17 21.42 5.48
C HIS A 31 -7.00 20.46 5.25
N TYR A 32 -6.08 20.84 4.35
CA TYR A 32 -4.94 20.03 3.94
C TYR A 32 -4.12 19.53 5.15
N SER A 33 -3.75 20.46 6.05
CA SER A 33 -2.96 20.13 7.24
C SER A 33 -3.68 19.18 8.21
N GLN A 34 -5.01 19.20 8.25
CA GLN A 34 -5.79 18.31 9.10
C GLN A 34 -5.76 16.86 8.58
N LYS A 35 -5.82 16.69 7.26
CA LYS A 35 -5.64 15.38 6.61
C LYS A 35 -4.24 14.84 6.88
N GLN A 36 -3.21 15.68 6.75
CA GLN A 36 -1.83 15.29 7.10
C GLN A 36 -1.68 14.90 8.57
N LYS A 37 -2.34 15.63 9.49
CA LYS A 37 -2.34 15.28 10.91
C LYS A 37 -2.89 13.87 11.16
N SER A 38 -3.98 13.50 10.46
CA SER A 38 -4.54 12.15 10.52
C SER A 38 -3.61 11.08 9.93
N ILE A 39 -2.89 11.41 8.86
CA ILE A 39 -1.90 10.51 8.24
C ILE A 39 -0.74 10.26 9.21
N ARG A 40 -0.16 11.31 9.81
CA ARG A 40 0.93 11.17 10.78
C ARG A 40 0.50 10.33 11.98
N SER A 41 -0.71 10.55 12.50
CA SER A 41 -1.28 9.73 13.59
C SER A 41 -1.38 8.25 13.24
N LEU A 42 -1.77 7.91 12.00
CA LEU A 42 -1.74 6.52 11.52
C LEU A 42 -0.31 5.97 11.44
N HIS A 43 0.64 6.75 10.94
CA HIS A 43 2.05 6.33 10.87
C HIS A 43 2.63 6.10 12.27
N ASP A 44 2.41 7.03 13.19
CA ASP A 44 2.86 6.91 14.59
C ASP A 44 2.25 5.69 15.28
N ALA A 45 0.96 5.42 15.05
CA ALA A 45 0.30 4.22 15.57
C ALA A 45 0.94 2.93 15.03
N PHE A 46 1.21 2.87 13.73
CA PHE A 46 1.87 1.72 13.12
C PHE A 46 3.32 1.55 13.60
N LEU A 47 4.09 2.64 13.72
CA LEU A 47 5.48 2.61 14.17
C LEU A 47 5.61 2.18 15.63
N LYS A 48 4.61 2.42 16.50
CA LYS A 48 4.62 1.85 17.86
C LYS A 48 4.68 0.32 17.85
N GLU A 49 4.02 -0.31 16.88
CA GLU A 49 4.01 -1.77 16.72
C GLU A 49 5.15 -2.28 15.82
N SER A 50 5.73 -1.41 14.99
CA SER A 50 6.80 -1.75 14.05
C SER A 50 7.82 -0.61 13.95
N PRO A 51 8.68 -0.41 14.99
CA PRO A 51 9.51 0.79 15.14
C PRO A 51 10.52 1.04 14.02
N CYS A 52 10.97 -0.02 13.35
CA CYS A 52 11.97 0.06 12.28
C CYS A 52 11.36 0.03 10.87
N ALA A 53 10.03 0.11 10.75
CA ALA A 53 9.38 0.06 9.45
C ALA A 53 9.63 1.33 8.64
N GLN A 54 9.89 1.17 7.35
CA GLN A 54 9.92 2.29 6.40
C GLN A 54 8.53 2.46 5.79
N ILE A 55 7.92 3.63 6.00
CA ILE A 55 6.57 3.93 5.54
C ILE A 55 6.63 4.77 4.26
N LEU A 56 5.82 4.37 3.28
CA LEU A 56 5.50 5.19 2.12
C LEU A 56 3.99 5.45 2.11
N GLU A 57 3.60 6.71 2.35
CA GLU A 57 2.21 7.15 2.23
C GLU A 57 1.86 7.39 0.77
N VAL A 58 0.90 6.63 0.24
CA VAL A 58 0.45 6.74 -1.16
C VAL A 58 -0.87 7.52 -1.21
N SER A 59 -0.76 8.85 -1.20
CA SER A 59 -1.92 9.75 -1.29
C SER A 59 -1.52 11.15 -1.75
N SER A 60 -2.48 11.94 -2.24
CA SER A 60 -2.26 13.35 -2.63
C SER A 60 -2.00 14.29 -1.44
N LYS A 61 -1.85 13.73 -0.24
CA LYS A 61 -1.54 14.41 1.02
C LYS A 61 -0.27 13.86 1.68
N SER A 62 0.44 12.96 0.99
CA SER A 62 1.76 12.49 1.41
C SER A 62 2.73 13.66 1.53
N GLU A 63 3.68 13.54 2.45
CA GLU A 63 4.81 14.47 2.60
C GLU A 63 6.01 14.05 1.72
N ASN A 64 5.93 12.86 1.11
CA ASN A 64 6.93 12.35 0.18
C ASN A 64 6.42 12.53 -1.27
N THR A 65 7.23 13.12 -2.13
CA THR A 65 6.91 13.34 -3.55
C THR A 65 6.55 12.04 -4.27
N LEU A 66 7.29 10.96 -4.03
CA LEU A 66 6.99 9.64 -4.58
C LEU A 66 5.59 9.16 -4.18
N GLY A 67 5.19 9.44 -2.94
CA GLY A 67 3.86 9.10 -2.42
C GLY A 67 2.73 9.89 -3.07
N ILE A 68 2.99 11.15 -3.42
CA ILE A 68 2.07 12.01 -4.17
C ILE A 68 1.93 11.50 -5.61
N ASP A 69 3.06 11.22 -6.28
CA ASP A 69 3.12 10.76 -7.66
C ASP A 69 2.44 9.40 -7.86
N LEU A 70 2.54 8.51 -6.88
CA LEU A 70 1.87 7.21 -6.89
C LEU A 70 0.42 7.27 -6.40
N SER A 71 -0.10 8.46 -6.06
CA SER A 71 -1.47 8.60 -5.56
C SER A 71 -2.52 8.32 -6.64
N ALA A 72 -3.74 8.01 -6.20
CA ALA A 72 -4.90 7.78 -7.06
C ALA A 72 -5.24 8.92 -8.03
N PHE A 73 -4.78 10.14 -7.74
CA PHE A 73 -5.04 11.32 -8.56
C PHE A 73 -3.99 11.49 -9.67
N ASN A 74 -2.76 11.04 -9.43
CA ASN A 74 -1.65 11.20 -10.36
C ASN A 74 -1.47 9.98 -11.26
N LEU A 75 -1.63 8.77 -10.72
CA LEU A 75 -1.81 7.57 -11.53
C LEU A 75 -3.21 7.63 -12.12
N ILE A 76 -3.34 7.59 -13.46
CA ILE A 76 -4.64 7.51 -14.17
C ILE A 76 -5.31 6.18 -13.79
N TYR A 77 -5.96 6.17 -12.64
CA TYR A 77 -6.56 5.00 -12.04
C TYR A 77 -8.00 4.91 -12.52
N ASN A 78 -8.35 3.78 -13.15
CA ASN A 78 -9.74 3.50 -13.49
C ASN A 78 -10.36 2.62 -12.38
N PRO A 79 -11.15 3.20 -11.45
CA PRO A 79 -11.76 2.44 -10.37
C PRO A 79 -12.72 1.35 -10.87
N LYS A 80 -13.22 1.42 -12.11
CA LYS A 80 -14.07 0.38 -12.70
C LYS A 80 -13.29 -0.86 -13.12
N LYS A 81 -11.97 -0.76 -13.30
CA LYS A 81 -11.11 -1.83 -13.82
C LYS A 81 -10.11 -2.37 -12.79
N SER A 82 -9.92 -1.68 -11.67
CA SER A 82 -8.96 -2.09 -10.66
C SER A 82 -9.66 -2.53 -9.39
N ILE A 83 -9.34 -3.75 -8.96
CA ILE A 83 -9.88 -4.39 -7.76
C ILE A 83 -9.18 -3.86 -6.51
N ASN A 84 -7.89 -3.48 -6.63
CA ASN A 84 -7.05 -3.07 -5.52
C ASN A 84 -6.79 -1.56 -5.53
N CYS A 85 -6.63 -1.00 -4.33
CA CYS A 85 -6.10 0.36 -4.18
C CYS A 85 -4.61 0.44 -4.60
N GLN A 86 -4.15 1.66 -4.84
CA GLN A 86 -2.79 1.95 -5.30
C GLN A 86 -1.74 1.45 -4.30
N ALA A 87 -1.99 1.69 -3.00
CA ALA A 87 -1.08 1.28 -1.93
C ALA A 87 -0.92 -0.26 -1.87
N TYR A 88 -2.00 -1.03 -1.99
CA TYR A 88 -1.92 -2.49 -2.03
C TYR A 88 -1.17 -2.98 -3.27
N SER A 89 -1.48 -2.41 -4.44
CA SER A 89 -0.83 -2.77 -5.71
C SER A 89 0.69 -2.52 -5.65
N LEU A 90 1.09 -1.42 -5.02
CA LEU A 90 2.50 -1.10 -4.79
C LEU A 90 3.16 -2.07 -3.80
N ALA A 91 2.50 -2.40 -2.68
CA ALA A 91 3.01 -3.38 -1.73
C ALA A 91 3.22 -4.76 -2.37
N LEU A 92 2.27 -5.18 -3.23
CA LEU A 92 2.36 -6.41 -4.00
C LEU A 92 3.53 -6.37 -4.98
N TYR A 93 3.67 -5.30 -5.75
CA TYR A 93 4.80 -5.12 -6.66
C TYR A 93 6.14 -5.21 -5.93
N VAL A 94 6.29 -4.50 -4.81
CA VAL A 94 7.53 -4.51 -4.01
C VAL A 94 7.82 -5.90 -3.46
N SER A 95 6.79 -6.64 -3.00
CA SER A 95 6.93 -8.03 -2.53
C SER A 95 7.49 -8.93 -3.64
N LEU A 96 6.94 -8.84 -4.85
CA LEU A 96 7.41 -9.62 -6.00
C LEU A 96 8.86 -9.28 -6.38
N VAL A 97 9.19 -7.99 -6.45
CA VAL A 97 10.56 -7.53 -6.77
C VAL A 97 11.56 -8.01 -5.72
N LYS A 98 11.25 -7.87 -4.42
CA LYS A 98 12.16 -8.30 -3.34
C LYS A 98 12.36 -9.81 -3.27
N ARG A 99 11.42 -10.59 -3.80
CA ARG A 99 11.53 -12.05 -3.95
C ARG A 99 12.30 -12.48 -5.21
N ASN A 100 12.88 -11.53 -5.96
CA ASN A 100 13.56 -11.77 -7.23
C ASN A 100 12.67 -12.48 -8.27
N LEU A 101 11.36 -12.24 -8.24
CA LEU A 101 10.44 -12.74 -9.25
C LEU A 101 10.49 -11.81 -10.48
N ASP A 102 10.47 -12.40 -11.68
CA ASP A 102 10.49 -11.64 -12.93
C ASP A 102 9.14 -10.96 -13.18
N VAL A 103 8.98 -9.78 -12.57
CA VAL A 103 7.73 -9.02 -12.64
C VAL A 103 7.36 -8.66 -14.07
N THR A 104 8.35 -8.40 -14.93
CA THR A 104 8.15 -8.09 -16.37
C THR A 104 7.42 -9.20 -17.09
N LYS A 105 7.82 -10.46 -16.87
CA LYS A 105 7.13 -11.64 -17.43
C LYS A 105 5.77 -11.87 -16.78
N ILE A 106 5.63 -11.57 -15.50
CA ILE A 106 4.39 -11.77 -14.76
C ILE A 106 3.31 -10.81 -15.25
N ILE A 107 3.65 -9.53 -15.46
CA ILE A 107 2.69 -8.50 -15.85
C ILE A 107 2.40 -8.48 -17.36
N SER A 108 3.19 -9.17 -18.19
CA SER A 108 2.99 -9.20 -19.64
C SER A 108 1.74 -10.01 -20.05
N GLU A 109 1.34 -11.00 -19.26
CA GLU A 109 0.17 -11.83 -19.55
C GLU A 109 -0.73 -12.01 -18.33
N LYS A 110 -2.02 -11.67 -18.47
CA LYS A 110 -3.03 -11.82 -17.41
C LYS A 110 -3.06 -13.25 -16.83
N LYS A 111 -2.93 -14.29 -17.66
CA LYS A 111 -2.94 -15.68 -17.21
C LYS A 111 -1.72 -16.00 -16.34
N SER A 112 -0.54 -15.52 -16.73
CA SER A 112 0.68 -15.72 -15.95
C SER A 112 0.60 -14.99 -14.61
N TYR A 113 0.05 -13.78 -14.60
CA TYR A 113 -0.20 -13.03 -13.37
C TYR A 113 -1.14 -13.80 -12.43
N LEU A 114 -2.31 -14.24 -12.91
CA LEU A 114 -3.30 -14.92 -12.07
C LEU A 114 -2.75 -16.24 -11.51
N SER A 115 -2.11 -17.05 -12.34
CA SER A 115 -1.51 -18.32 -11.90
C SER A 115 -0.41 -18.12 -10.85
N LEU A 116 0.37 -17.05 -10.95
CA LEU A 116 1.34 -16.72 -9.92
C LEU A 116 0.63 -16.32 -8.62
N ILE A 117 -0.32 -15.39 -8.69
CA ILE A 117 -1.02 -14.90 -7.51
C ILE A 117 -1.79 -16.02 -6.80
N GLU A 118 -2.37 -16.96 -7.55
CA GLU A 118 -3.02 -18.17 -7.01
C GLU A 118 -2.04 -19.16 -6.34
N SER A 119 -0.74 -19.08 -6.65
CA SER A 119 0.29 -19.89 -5.97
C SER A 119 0.69 -19.34 -4.60
N PHE A 120 0.24 -18.12 -4.27
CA PHE A 120 0.44 -17.47 -2.99
C PHE A 120 -0.88 -17.41 -2.21
N GLU A 121 -0.76 -17.31 -0.89
CA GLU A 121 -1.89 -17.02 0.00
C GLU A 121 -2.18 -15.51 -0.05
N ILE A 122 -3.44 -15.14 -0.30
CA ILE A 122 -3.93 -13.76 -0.34
C ILE A 122 -4.62 -13.44 0.97
#